data_AF-A0A2A9DQ50-F1
#
_entry.id   AF-A0A2A9DQ50-F1
#
_cell.length_a   1.000
_cell.length_b   1.000
_cell.length_c   1.000
_cell.angle_alpha   90.00
_cell.angle_beta   90.00
_cell.angle_gamma   90.00
#
_symmetry.space_group_name_H-M   'P 1'
#
loop_
_entity.id
_entity.type
_entity.pdbx_description
1 polymer ?
#
loop_
_entity_poly.entity_id
_entity_poly.type
_entity_poly.pdbx_seq_one_letter_code
_entity_poly.pdbx_strand_id
1 'polypeptide(L)'
;MIWAYQQTLRTAIAAIIFLLFFTPSANALGKSDPLYRDNIGTYTVKCQVHKNAPGNPVVGIVIGSHSSDPHAAESDANLFVSKFGPHHSKRHCKTQRKYLPRGAYTTAMNPI
;
A
#
# COMPACT_ATOMS: atom_id res chain seq x y z
N MET A 1 46.64 37.91 27.94
CA MET A 1 45.42 37.95 27.11
C MET A 1 45.33 36.66 26.27
N ILE A 2 44.99 35.53 26.89
CA ILE A 2 44.89 34.20 26.24
C ILE A 2 43.71 33.43 26.86
N TRP A 3 42.51 34.03 26.88
CA TRP A 3 41.36 33.50 27.64
C TRP A 3 40.02 33.71 26.93
N ALA A 4 39.93 33.52 25.60
CA ALA A 4 38.65 33.70 24.90
C ALA A 4 38.51 32.92 23.58
N TYR A 5 39.02 31.69 23.47
CA TYR A 5 38.85 30.89 22.23
C TYR A 5 38.61 29.38 22.45
N GLN A 6 38.03 28.99 23.58
CA GLN A 6 37.68 27.58 23.86
C GLN A 6 36.22 27.38 24.33
N GLN A 7 35.28 28.15 23.78
CA GLN A 7 33.88 28.06 24.24
C GLN A 7 32.83 28.09 23.12
N THR A 8 33.12 27.41 22.02
CA THR A 8 32.15 27.09 20.95
C THR A 8 32.00 25.57 20.79
N LEU A 9 31.89 24.86 21.91
CA LEU A 9 31.82 23.39 21.96
C LEU A 9 30.66 22.88 22.82
N ARG A 10 29.44 23.46 22.76
CA ARG A 10 28.30 22.96 23.58
C ARG A 10 26.89 23.01 22.98
N THR A 11 26.67 23.34 21.70
CA THR A 11 25.30 23.48 21.18
C THR A 11 25.12 22.92 19.77
N ALA A 12 25.37 21.62 19.57
CA ALA A 12 25.00 20.95 18.31
C ALA A 12 24.79 19.42 18.46
N ILE A 13 24.24 18.94 19.58
CA ILE A 13 23.94 17.53 19.77
C ILE A 13 22.51 17.37 20.30
N ALA A 14 21.49 17.66 19.49
CA ALA A 14 20.10 17.28 19.78
C ALA A 14 19.14 17.54 18.61
N ALA A 15 19.31 16.92 17.43
CA ALA A 15 18.23 16.89 16.41
C ALA A 15 18.44 15.87 15.26
N ILE A 16 19.07 14.70 15.49
CA ILE A 16 19.22 13.69 14.43
C ILE A 16 18.64 12.35 14.91
N ILE A 17 17.38 12.35 15.35
CA ILE A 17 16.63 11.11 15.60
C ILE A 17 15.16 11.38 15.30
N PHE A 18 14.75 11.59 14.03
CA PHE A 18 13.33 11.40 13.65
C PHE A 18 13.03 11.33 12.14
N LEU A 19 13.93 10.81 11.29
CA LEU A 19 13.67 10.71 9.85
C LEU A 19 13.96 9.32 9.26
N LEU A 20 13.61 8.24 9.98
CA LEU A 20 13.78 6.87 9.46
C LEU A 20 12.51 6.00 9.43
N PHE A 21 11.31 6.56 9.60
CA PHE A 21 10.06 5.77 9.51
C PHE A 21 9.03 6.29 8.50
N PHE A 22 9.48 6.87 7.39
CA PHE A 22 8.67 6.86 6.17
C PHE A 22 9.15 5.74 5.26
N THR A 23 9.08 4.50 5.75
CA THR A 23 8.98 3.38 4.82
C THR A 23 7.64 3.54 4.12
N PRO A 24 7.58 3.70 2.79
CA PRO A 24 6.31 3.66 2.08
C PRO A 24 5.69 2.30 2.42
N SER A 25 4.55 2.34 3.10
CA SER A 25 3.80 1.15 3.49
C SER A 25 3.58 0.29 2.24
N ALA A 26 3.71 -1.02 2.42
CA ALA A 26 3.54 -2.07 1.41
C ALA A 26 2.12 -2.07 0.80
N ASN A 27 1.80 -1.03 0.04
CA ASN A 27 0.51 -0.75 -0.58
C ASN A 27 0.45 -1.29 -2.03
N ALA A 28 1.47 -2.04 -2.44
CA ALA A 28 1.68 -2.49 -3.81
C ALA A 28 1.96 -3.98 -3.91
N LEU A 29 1.81 -4.53 -5.12
CA LEU A 29 2.38 -5.83 -5.49
C LEU A 29 3.86 -5.82 -5.11
N GLY A 30 4.28 -6.79 -4.30
CA GLY A 30 5.68 -6.91 -3.91
C GLY A 30 6.54 -7.21 -5.12
N LYS A 31 7.73 -6.59 -5.18
CA LYS A 31 8.70 -6.82 -6.28
C LYS A 31 9.10 -8.29 -6.45
N SER A 32 8.98 -9.08 -5.38
CA SER A 32 9.29 -10.51 -5.35
C SER A 32 8.04 -11.40 -5.33
N ASP A 33 6.83 -10.82 -5.38
CA ASP A 33 5.61 -11.61 -5.43
C ASP A 33 5.51 -12.31 -6.79
N PRO A 34 5.21 -13.62 -6.82
CA PRO A 34 5.03 -14.32 -8.08
C PRO A 34 3.81 -13.75 -8.82
N LEU A 35 4.02 -13.38 -10.08
CA LEU A 35 3.02 -12.78 -10.93
C LEU A 35 2.36 -13.86 -11.79
N TYR A 36 1.05 -14.03 -11.63
CA TYR A 36 0.27 -14.98 -12.42
C TYR A 36 -0.72 -14.26 -13.31
N ARG A 37 -0.86 -14.75 -14.54
CA ARG A 37 -2.03 -14.47 -15.35
C ARG A 37 -3.19 -15.36 -14.89
N ASP A 38 -4.39 -14.84 -15.01
CA ASP A 38 -5.60 -15.59 -14.76
C ASP A 38 -5.95 -16.52 -15.93
N ASN A 39 -7.05 -17.27 -15.78
CA ASN A 39 -7.53 -18.24 -16.74
C ASN A 39 -8.05 -17.64 -18.07
N ILE A 40 -8.14 -16.31 -18.20
CA ILE A 40 -8.47 -15.62 -19.45
C ILE A 40 -7.27 -14.84 -20.02
N GLY A 41 -6.09 -15.01 -19.42
CA GLY A 41 -4.84 -14.41 -19.89
C GLY A 41 -4.59 -12.97 -19.41
N THR A 42 -5.44 -12.42 -18.55
CA THR A 42 -5.25 -11.09 -17.96
C THR A 42 -4.52 -11.15 -16.62
N TYR A 43 -4.07 -10.00 -16.11
CA TYR A 43 -3.65 -9.88 -14.72
C TYR A 43 -4.84 -9.41 -13.89
N THR A 44 -5.35 -10.29 -13.04
CA THR A 44 -6.32 -9.93 -12.01
C THR A 44 -5.60 -9.74 -10.69
N VAL A 45 -5.73 -8.58 -10.05
CA VAL A 45 -5.10 -8.25 -8.77
C VAL A 45 -6.18 -8.08 -7.71
N LYS A 46 -6.02 -8.81 -6.61
CA LYS A 46 -6.86 -8.70 -5.41
C LYS A 46 -6.06 -8.02 -4.32
N CYS A 47 -6.56 -6.91 -3.79
CA CYS A 47 -5.97 -6.20 -2.65
C CYS A 47 -6.95 -6.18 -1.48
N GLN A 48 -6.42 -6.24 -0.26
CA GLN A 48 -7.18 -6.00 0.96
C GLN A 48 -7.32 -4.50 1.19
N VAL A 49 -8.49 -4.04 1.60
CA VAL A 49 -8.70 -2.65 2.01
C VAL A 49 -8.65 -2.58 3.52
N HIS A 50 -7.76 -1.74 4.04
CA HIS A 50 -7.58 -1.49 5.46
C HIS A 50 -8.13 -0.12 5.82
N LYS A 51 -8.79 -0.04 6.97
CA LYS A 51 -9.07 1.25 7.61
C LYS A 51 -7.82 1.73 8.34
N ASN A 52 -7.44 2.98 8.13
CA ASN A 52 -6.32 3.63 8.80
C ASN A 52 -6.72 3.97 10.26
N ALA A 53 -6.85 2.94 11.07
CA ALA A 53 -7.18 2.99 12.49
C ALA A 53 -6.21 2.06 13.26
N PRO A 54 -6.14 2.15 14.60
CA PRO A 54 -5.32 1.23 15.39
C PRO A 54 -5.59 -0.24 15.01
N GLY A 55 -4.52 -0.98 14.72
CA GLY A 55 -4.60 -2.37 14.26
C GLY A 55 -4.83 -2.56 12.75
N ASN A 56 -5.04 -1.48 11.97
CA ASN A 56 -5.28 -1.51 10.52
C ASN A 56 -6.26 -2.63 10.11
N PRO A 57 -7.52 -2.63 10.60
CA PRO A 57 -8.44 -3.73 10.31
C PRO A 57 -8.78 -3.80 8.83
N VAL A 58 -8.89 -5.02 8.31
CA VAL A 58 -9.37 -5.28 6.94
C VAL A 58 -10.88 -5.04 6.91
N VAL A 59 -11.32 -4.10 6.08
CA VAL A 59 -12.75 -3.74 5.92
C VAL A 59 -13.35 -4.26 4.62
N GLY A 60 -12.51 -4.71 3.68
CA GLY A 60 -12.98 -5.25 2.42
C GLY A 60 -11.86 -5.59 1.46
N ILE A 61 -12.24 -5.75 0.21
CA ILE A 61 -11.38 -6.23 -0.88
C ILE A 61 -11.66 -5.35 -2.10
N VAL A 62 -10.61 -4.97 -2.82
CA VAL A 62 -10.73 -4.37 -4.16
C VAL A 62 -10.05 -5.25 -5.18
N ILE A 63 -10.65 -5.30 -6.36
CA ILE A 63 -10.18 -6.11 -7.48
C ILE A 63 -10.03 -5.22 -8.69
N GLY A 64 -8.85 -5.25 -9.29
CA GLY A 64 -8.55 -4.59 -10.55
C GLY A 64 -8.01 -5.59 -11.56
N SER A 65 -8.12 -5.24 -12.83
CA SER A 65 -7.58 -6.08 -13.90
C SER A 65 -6.97 -5.28 -15.04
N HIS A 66 -5.99 -5.88 -15.70
CA HIS A 66 -5.34 -5.32 -16.87
C HIS A 66 -4.85 -6.44 -17.80
N SER A 67 -4.78 -6.18 -19.10
CA SER A 67 -4.48 -7.20 -20.11
C SER A 67 -3.05 -7.74 -20.06
N SER A 68 -2.09 -6.90 -19.67
CA SER A 68 -0.66 -7.21 -19.80
C SER A 68 0.24 -6.73 -18.66
N ASP A 69 -0.28 -5.90 -17.76
CA ASP A 69 0.54 -5.22 -16.74
C ASP A 69 -0.10 -5.38 -15.35
N PRO A 70 0.53 -6.12 -14.43
CA PRO A 70 0.01 -6.33 -13.09
C PRO A 70 0.00 -5.04 -12.24
N HIS A 71 0.93 -4.09 -12.46
CA HIS A 71 0.92 -2.81 -11.75
C HIS A 71 -0.20 -1.89 -12.24
N ALA A 72 -0.52 -1.95 -13.53
CA ALA A 72 -1.71 -1.30 -14.06
C ALA A 72 -3.00 -1.93 -13.48
N ALA A 73 -3.05 -3.26 -13.33
CA ALA A 73 -4.18 -3.94 -12.68
C ALA A 73 -4.33 -3.55 -11.20
N GLU A 74 -3.22 -3.39 -10.49
CA GLU A 74 -3.21 -2.91 -9.11
C GLU A 74 -3.65 -1.44 -8.99
N SER A 75 -3.29 -0.61 -9.97
CA SER A 75 -3.73 0.78 -10.08
C SER A 75 -5.22 0.88 -10.39
N ASP A 76 -5.73 0.01 -11.27
CA ASP A 76 -7.16 -0.15 -11.54
C ASP A 76 -7.94 -0.53 -10.27
N ALA A 77 -7.39 -1.43 -9.44
CA ALA A 77 -7.99 -1.78 -8.15
C ALA A 77 -8.11 -0.57 -7.19
N ASN A 78 -7.17 0.38 -7.29
CA ASN A 78 -7.16 1.59 -6.45
C ASN A 78 -8.37 2.50 -6.71
N LEU A 79 -8.93 2.47 -7.93
CA LEU A 79 -10.11 3.27 -8.29
C LEU A 79 -11.32 2.95 -7.42
N PHE A 80 -11.38 1.75 -6.84
CA PHE A 80 -12.49 1.27 -6.02
C PHE A 80 -12.30 1.51 -4.52
N VAL A 81 -11.13 1.94 -4.05
CA VAL A 81 -10.86 2.17 -2.62
C VAL A 81 -11.75 3.28 -2.06
N SER A 82 -12.11 4.27 -2.89
CA SER A 82 -12.99 5.39 -2.52
C SER A 82 -14.38 4.94 -2.05
N LYS A 83 -14.87 3.77 -2.49
CA LYS A 83 -16.16 3.21 -2.06
C LYS A 83 -16.23 2.86 -0.57
N PHE A 84 -15.08 2.71 0.09
CA PHE A 84 -15.00 2.44 1.52
C PHE A 84 -15.03 3.72 2.36
N GLY A 85 -15.01 4.90 1.72
CA GLY A 85 -14.97 6.20 2.38
C GLY A 85 -13.54 6.65 2.73
N PRO A 86 -13.39 7.82 3.40
CA PRO A 86 -12.09 8.39 3.71
C PRO A 86 -11.32 7.51 4.71
N HIS A 87 -9.99 7.69 4.77
CA HIS A 87 -9.08 6.94 5.65
C HIS A 87 -9.01 5.43 5.38
N HIS A 88 -9.20 5.02 4.13
CA HIS A 88 -8.97 3.64 3.70
C HIS A 88 -7.79 3.56 2.73
N SER A 89 -7.04 2.47 2.80
CA SER A 89 -5.93 2.19 1.89
C SER A 89 -5.95 0.73 1.47
N LYS A 90 -5.61 0.45 0.21
CA LYS A 90 -5.36 -0.92 -0.25
C LYS A 90 -3.98 -1.39 0.23
N ARG A 91 -3.87 -2.66 0.60
CA ARG A 91 -2.65 -3.36 1.01
C ARG A 91 -2.72 -4.83 0.59
N HIS A 92 -1.61 -5.54 0.76
CA HIS A 92 -1.55 -7.00 0.54
C HIS A 92 -2.10 -7.41 -0.84
N CYS A 93 -1.73 -6.68 -1.88
CA CYS A 93 -2.12 -6.93 -3.25
C CYS A 93 -1.45 -8.20 -3.79
N LYS A 94 -2.23 -9.10 -4.40
CA LYS A 94 -1.73 -10.33 -5.01
C LYS A 94 -2.43 -10.63 -6.32
N THR A 95 -1.68 -11.05 -7.33
CA THR A 95 -2.25 -11.58 -8.58
C THR A 95 -3.01 -12.87 -8.33
N GLN A 96 -4.11 -13.07 -9.04
CA GLN A 96 -5.00 -14.22 -8.93
C GLN A 96 -4.90 -15.10 -10.18
N ARG A 97 -4.96 -16.43 -9.99
CA ARG A 97 -4.96 -17.41 -11.09
C ARG A 97 -6.34 -17.58 -11.75
N LYS A 98 -7.39 -17.12 -11.10
CA LYS A 98 -8.76 -17.11 -11.64
C LYS A 98 -9.18 -15.66 -11.82
N TYR A 99 -9.86 -15.38 -12.91
CA TYR A 99 -10.44 -14.09 -13.16
C TYR A 99 -11.49 -13.80 -12.10
N LEU A 100 -11.41 -12.60 -11.54
CA LEU A 100 -12.40 -12.07 -10.62
C LEU A 100 -12.89 -10.76 -11.22
N PRO A 101 -14.21 -10.50 -11.22
CA PRO A 101 -14.72 -9.24 -11.72
C PRO A 101 -14.11 -8.06 -10.95
N ARG A 102 -13.83 -6.99 -11.68
CA ARG A 102 -13.34 -5.73 -11.12
C ARG A 102 -14.38 -5.11 -10.20
N GLY A 103 -13.95 -4.53 -9.08
CA GLY A 103 -14.85 -3.81 -8.18
C GLY A 103 -14.39 -3.75 -6.73
N ALA A 104 -15.27 -3.21 -5.89
CA ALA A 104 -15.16 -3.25 -4.43
C ALA A 104 -16.07 -4.33 -3.87
N TYR A 105 -15.56 -5.04 -2.87
CA TYR A 105 -16.25 -6.14 -2.22
C TYR A 105 -16.08 -6.07 -0.71
N THR A 106 -17.08 -6.57 0.00
CA THR A 106 -16.97 -6.89 1.42
C THR A 106 -15.96 -8.02 1.63
N THR A 107 -15.57 -8.27 2.88
CA THR A 107 -14.67 -9.40 3.22
C THR A 107 -15.25 -10.77 2.85
N ALA A 108 -16.58 -10.87 2.75
CA ALA A 108 -17.31 -12.06 2.28
C ALA A 108 -17.44 -12.15 0.75
N MET A 109 -16.74 -11.29 -0.01
CA MET A 109 -16.80 -11.22 -1.48
C MET A 109 -18.17 -10.83 -2.06
N ASN A 110 -19.04 -10.20 -1.26
CA ASN A 110 -20.26 -9.57 -1.78
C ASN A 110 -19.92 -8.16 -2.33
N PRO A 111 -20.46 -7.75 -3.48
CA PRO A 111 -20.19 -6.44 -4.08
C PRO A 111 -20.70 -5.28 -3.20
N ILE A 112 -20.02 -4.14 -3.28
CA ILE A 112 -20.35 -2.87 -2.59
C ILE A 112 -20.86 -1.81 -3.58
#